data_AF-A0A371JMC8-F1
#
_entry.id   AF-A0A371JMC8-F1
#
_cell.length_a   1.000
_cell.length_b   1.000
_cell.length_c   1.000
_cell.angle_alpha   90.00
_cell.angle_beta   90.00
_cell.angle_gamma   90.00
#
_symmetry.space_group_name_H-M   'P 1'
#
loop_
_entity.id
_entity.type
_entity.pdbx_description
1 polymer ?
#
loop_
_entity_poly.entity_id
_entity_poly.type
_entity_poly.pdbx_seq_one_letter_code
_entity_poly.pdbx_strand_id
1 'polypeptide(L)'
;MYYTKRRGFYVRAFPPRGFRLRALPITAVALTVRGVNYNYADGVFYRTVEGEYEIATPPVGAVVNELPKDAEEIDFDGISAYELNEAIYKVVEDGYEIIEVLEDENKQD
;
A
#
# COMPACT_ATOMS: atom_id res chain seq x y z
N MET A 1 -2.95 3.05 12.00
CA MET A 1 -3.03 4.46 11.52
C MET A 1 -2.39 5.40 12.52
N TYR A 2 -1.35 6.12 12.10
CA TYR A 2 -0.81 7.25 12.85
C TYR A 2 -1.27 8.54 12.19
N TYR A 3 -1.84 9.45 12.98
CA TYR A 3 -2.24 10.78 12.54
C TYR A 3 -1.20 11.79 13.03
N THR A 4 -0.59 12.56 12.14
CA THR A 4 0.25 13.70 12.51
C THR A 4 -0.56 15.00 12.38
N LYS A 5 -0.59 15.82 13.44
CA LYS A 5 -1.41 17.04 13.49
C LYS A 5 -0.64 18.21 12.89
N ARG A 6 -1.06 18.71 11.71
CA ARG A 6 -0.65 20.03 11.20
C ARG A 6 -1.87 20.82 10.72
N ARG A 7 -2.06 22.03 11.28
CA ARG A 7 -2.99 23.08 10.80
C ARG A 7 -4.40 22.58 10.37
N GLY A 8 -5.03 21.72 11.16
CA GLY A 8 -6.46 21.40 11.01
C GLY A 8 -6.82 20.35 9.95
N PHE A 9 -5.85 19.81 9.20
CA PHE A 9 -6.06 18.72 8.25
C PHE A 9 -5.33 17.46 8.74
N TYR A 10 -6.01 16.31 8.67
CA TYR A 10 -5.41 15.01 8.93
C TYR A 10 -4.85 14.48 7.61
N VAL A 11 -3.52 14.47 7.46
CA VAL A 11 -2.87 13.74 6.35
C VAL A 11 -2.51 12.36 6.88
N ARG A 12 -3.00 11.31 6.23
CA ARG A 12 -2.55 9.94 6.48
C ARG A 12 -1.05 9.89 6.18
N ALA A 13 -0.26 9.49 7.16
CA ALA A 13 1.15 9.17 6.94
C ALA A 13 1.29 7.65 6.92
N PHE A 14 1.87 7.12 5.85
CA PHE A 14 2.24 5.72 5.79
C PHE A 14 3.52 5.49 6.60
N PRO A 15 3.62 4.37 7.34
CA PRO A 15 4.87 4.04 8.01
C PRO A 15 5.92 3.63 6.98
N PRO A 16 7.21 3.85 7.25
CA PRO A 16 8.26 3.65 6.25
C PRO A 16 8.42 2.16 5.88
N ARG A 17 8.73 1.91 4.61
CA ARG A 17 9.12 0.57 4.10
C ARG A 17 10.25 0.00 4.96
N GLY A 18 10.19 -1.28 5.31
CA GLY A 18 11.15 -1.97 6.18
C GLY A 18 10.87 -1.85 7.69
N PHE A 19 9.91 -1.01 8.11
CA PHE A 19 9.50 -0.96 9.52
C PHE A 19 8.83 -2.27 9.94
N ARG A 20 9.18 -2.78 11.12
CA ARG A 20 8.68 -4.06 11.65
C ARG A 20 7.69 -3.86 12.79
N LEU A 21 6.63 -4.65 12.79
CA LEU A 21 5.59 -4.69 13.80
C LEU A 21 5.44 -6.10 14.35
N ARG A 22 5.10 -6.21 15.64
CA ARG A 22 4.79 -7.50 16.27
C ARG A 22 3.39 -8.01 15.99
N ALA A 23 2.48 -7.13 15.57
CA ALA A 23 1.08 -7.45 15.32
C ALA A 23 0.56 -6.68 14.10
N LEU A 24 -0.33 -7.32 13.36
CA LEU A 24 -1.04 -6.71 12.24
C LEU A 24 -2.28 -5.94 12.72
N PRO A 25 -2.74 -4.97 11.94
CA PRO A 25 -4.10 -4.45 12.06
C PRO A 25 -5.13 -5.60 11.97
N ILE A 26 -6.22 -5.51 12.74
CA ILE A 26 -7.29 -6.53 12.74
C ILE A 26 -7.98 -6.63 11.38
N THR A 27 -7.95 -5.56 10.59
CA THR A 27 -8.50 -5.47 9.24
C THR A 27 -7.59 -6.09 8.17
N ALA A 28 -6.42 -6.60 8.55
CA ALA A 28 -5.48 -7.16 7.59
C ALA A 28 -6.04 -8.41 6.93
N VAL A 29 -5.94 -8.46 5.60
CA VAL A 29 -6.34 -9.60 4.78
C VAL A 29 -5.12 -10.26 4.18
N ALA A 30 -5.09 -11.59 4.16
CA ALA A 30 -4.01 -12.35 3.54
C ALA A 30 -4.20 -12.39 2.02
N LEU A 31 -3.11 -12.26 1.27
CA LEU A 31 -3.09 -12.38 -0.18
C LEU A 31 -1.82 -13.10 -0.63
N THR A 32 -1.91 -13.82 -1.75
CA THR A 32 -0.76 -14.47 -2.39
C THR A 32 -0.54 -13.82 -3.74
N VAL A 33 0.63 -13.21 -3.95
CA VAL A 33 1.00 -12.55 -5.20
C VAL A 33 2.23 -13.25 -5.75
N ARG A 34 2.09 -13.86 -6.93
CA ARG A 34 3.18 -14.60 -7.62
C ARG A 34 3.92 -15.60 -6.70
N GLY A 35 3.16 -16.32 -5.88
CA GLY A 35 3.68 -17.32 -4.94
C GLY A 35 4.28 -16.76 -3.64
N VAL A 36 4.18 -15.45 -3.40
CA VAL A 36 4.61 -14.84 -2.14
C VAL A 36 3.41 -14.37 -1.32
N ASN A 37 3.42 -14.71 -0.03
CA ASN A 37 2.38 -14.33 0.90
C ASN A 37 2.60 -12.90 1.42
N TYR A 38 1.53 -12.13 1.42
CA TYR A 38 1.46 -10.81 2.03
C TYR A 38 0.23 -10.73 2.92
N ASN A 39 0.23 -9.74 3.80
CA ASN A 39 -0.99 -9.21 4.41
C ASN A 39 -1.18 -7.78 3.93
N TYR A 40 -2.41 -7.38 3.63
CA TYR A 40 -2.75 -6.02 3.23
C TYR A 40 -3.71 -5.42 4.25
N ALA A 41 -3.41 -4.19 4.68
CA ALA A 41 -4.34 -3.40 5.47
C ALA A 41 -4.14 -1.92 5.17
N ASP A 42 -5.24 -1.25 4.80
CA ASP A 42 -5.35 0.22 4.83
C ASP A 42 -4.30 0.94 3.96
N GLY A 43 -3.96 0.37 2.80
CA GLY A 43 -2.94 0.87 1.86
C GLY A 43 -1.52 0.37 2.13
N VAL A 44 -1.31 -0.53 3.10
CA VAL A 44 0.01 -1.03 3.49
C VAL A 44 0.09 -2.54 3.28
N PHE A 45 1.19 -3.00 2.67
CA PHE A 45 1.52 -4.41 2.51
C PHE A 45 2.54 -4.82 3.56
N TYR A 46 2.37 -6.02 4.11
CA TYR A 46 3.23 -6.60 5.13
C TYR A 46 3.72 -7.99 4.71
N ARG A 47 4.97 -8.30 5.02
CA ARG A 47 5.56 -9.64 4.92
C ARG A 47 5.99 -10.15 6.28
N THR A 48 5.91 -11.45 6.49
CA THR A 48 6.47 -12.06 7.69
C THR A 48 7.97 -12.23 7.53
N VAL A 49 8.74 -11.61 8.41
CA VAL A 49 10.21 -11.68 8.46
C VAL A 49 10.60 -11.95 9.90
N GLU A 50 11.29 -13.08 10.16
CA GLU A 50 11.80 -13.45 11.49
C GLU A 50 10.73 -13.44 12.61
N GLY A 51 9.48 -13.76 12.26
CA GLY A 51 8.36 -13.78 13.21
C GLY A 51 7.70 -12.42 13.47
N GLU A 52 8.16 -11.36 12.80
CA GLU A 52 7.55 -10.04 12.80
C GLU A 52 6.92 -9.72 11.43
N TYR A 53 6.13 -8.65 11.37
CA TYR A 53 5.51 -8.15 10.15
C TYR A 53 6.23 -6.90 9.67
N GLU A 54 6.98 -7.04 8.58
CA GLU A 54 7.73 -5.96 7.95
C GLU A 54 6.88 -5.27 6.88
N ILE A 55 6.87 -3.95 6.85
CA ILE A 55 6.21 -3.16 5.80
C ILE A 55 6.97 -3.36 4.50
N ALA A 56 6.29 -3.92 3.51
CA ALA A 56 6.83 -4.25 2.21
C ALA A 56 6.46 -3.18 1.17
N THR A 57 7.27 -3.12 0.10
CA THR A 57 6.88 -2.45 -1.14
C THR A 57 5.58 -3.07 -1.68
N PRO A 58 4.63 -2.26 -2.17
CA PRO A 58 3.40 -2.78 -2.78
C PRO A 58 3.73 -3.76 -3.92
N PRO A 59 3.15 -4.98 -3.93
CA PRO A 59 3.46 -5.97 -4.95
C PRO A 59 2.67 -5.72 -6.24
N VAL A 60 3.37 -5.41 -7.33
CA VAL A 60 2.75 -5.29 -8.67
C VAL A 60 2.02 -6.58 -9.04
N GLY A 61 0.78 -6.43 -9.53
CA GLY A 61 -0.16 -7.49 -9.86
C GLY A 61 -0.99 -7.98 -8.67
N ALA A 62 -0.87 -7.37 -7.49
CA ALA A 62 -1.79 -7.64 -6.39
C ALA A 62 -3.15 -6.99 -6.67
N VAL A 63 -4.23 -7.70 -6.36
CA VAL A 63 -5.59 -7.18 -6.38
C VAL A 63 -6.07 -7.02 -4.94
N VAL A 64 -6.54 -5.84 -4.59
CA VAL A 64 -7.16 -5.55 -3.29
C VAL A 64 -8.61 -5.11 -3.48
N ASN A 65 -9.49 -5.49 -2.57
CA ASN A 65 -10.93 -5.25 -2.71
C ASN A 65 -11.29 -3.78 -2.46
N GLU A 66 -10.57 -3.11 -1.55
CA GLU A 66 -10.88 -1.76 -1.10
C GLU A 66 -9.61 -0.92 -0.99
N LEU A 67 -9.73 0.32 -1.47
CA LEU A 67 -8.77 1.38 -1.21
C LEU A 67 -9.33 2.31 -0.11
N PRO A 68 -8.45 2.85 0.74
CA PRO A 68 -8.76 4.00 1.56
C PRO A 68 -9.44 5.14 0.79
N LYS A 69 -10.37 5.84 1.45
CA LYS A 69 -11.14 6.95 0.86
C LYS A 69 -10.26 8.14 0.43
N ASP A 70 -9.06 8.21 0.94
CA ASP A 70 -8.04 9.23 0.65
C ASP A 70 -7.05 8.78 -0.43
N ALA A 71 -7.30 7.67 -1.14
CA ALA A 71 -6.61 7.36 -2.39
C ALA A 71 -6.94 8.42 -3.44
N GLU A 72 -5.91 8.91 -4.14
CA GLU A 72 -6.04 10.00 -5.10
C GLU A 72 -6.38 9.43 -6.48
N GLU A 73 -7.46 9.91 -7.10
CA GLU A 73 -7.76 9.55 -8.50
C GLU A 73 -6.86 10.35 -9.44
N ILE A 74 -6.21 9.66 -10.38
CA ILE A 74 -5.25 10.23 -11.33
C ILE A 74 -5.53 9.76 -12.76
N ASP A 75 -5.07 10.54 -13.74
CA ASP A 75 -4.86 10.06 -15.11
C ASP A 75 -3.42 9.54 -15.21
N PHE A 76 -3.27 8.23 -15.39
CA PHE A 76 -1.99 7.56 -15.53
C PHE A 76 -1.86 7.03 -16.96
N ASP A 77 -1.08 7.74 -17.79
CA ASP A 77 -0.91 7.44 -19.22
C ASP A 77 -2.24 7.26 -19.98
N GLY A 78 -3.23 8.12 -19.71
CA GLY A 78 -4.57 8.05 -20.31
C GLY A 78 -5.48 6.98 -19.72
N ILE A 79 -5.10 6.35 -18.61
CA ILE A 79 -5.91 5.39 -17.84
C ILE A 79 -6.34 6.06 -16.53
N SER A 80 -7.65 6.07 -16.25
CA SER A 80 -8.16 6.44 -14.92
C SER A 80 -7.69 5.39 -13.89
N ALA A 81 -6.93 5.85 -12.92
CA ALA A 81 -6.27 5.04 -11.90
C ALA A 81 -6.31 5.75 -10.54
N TYR A 82 -5.82 5.08 -9.50
CA TYR A 82 -5.64 5.66 -8.17
C TYR A 82 -4.17 5.61 -7.76
N GLU A 83 -3.66 6.67 -7.16
CA GLU A 83 -2.39 6.68 -6.44
C GLU A 83 -2.64 6.51 -4.94
N LEU A 84 -1.91 5.59 -4.32
CA LEU A 84 -1.89 5.45 -2.88
C LEU A 84 -0.59 4.82 -2.40
N ASN A 85 0.09 5.48 -1.45
CA ASN A 85 1.31 4.96 -0.83
C ASN A 85 2.36 4.55 -1.89
N GLU A 86 2.61 5.44 -2.85
CA GLU A 86 3.59 5.27 -3.93
C GLU A 86 3.28 4.07 -4.85
N ALA A 87 2.01 3.68 -4.97
CA ALA A 87 1.57 2.65 -5.92
C ALA A 87 0.38 3.14 -6.74
N ILE A 88 0.35 2.71 -8.01
CA ILE A 88 -0.71 3.00 -8.96
C ILE A 88 -1.64 1.79 -9.05
N TYR A 89 -2.93 2.04 -8.85
CA TYR A 89 -3.98 1.04 -8.81
C TYR A 89 -4.95 1.26 -9.97
N LYS A 90 -5.19 0.22 -10.76
CA LYS A 90 -6.19 0.20 -11.81
C LYS A 90 -7.44 -0.53 -11.32
N VAL A 91 -8.62 0.00 -11.62
CA VAL A 91 -9.87 -0.70 -11.38
C VAL A 91 -9.96 -1.95 -12.28
N VAL A 92 -10.26 -3.09 -11.68
CA VAL A 92 -10.52 -4.38 -12.33
C VAL A 92 -11.85 -4.97 -11.82
N GLU A 93 -12.32 -6.06 -12.40
CA GLU A 93 -13.62 -6.68 -12.05
C GLU A 93 -13.74 -6.98 -10.55
N ASP A 94 -12.67 -7.48 -9.94
CA ASP A 94 -12.64 -7.92 -8.54
C ASP A 94 -11.96 -6.93 -7.58
N GLY A 95 -11.78 -5.66 -7.97
CA GLY A 95 -11.21 -4.63 -7.11
C GLY A 95 -10.17 -3.74 -7.79
N TYR A 96 -9.00 -3.62 -7.18
CA TYR A 96 -7.96 -2.67 -7.58
C TYR A 96 -6.62 -3.40 -7.75
N GLU A 97 -6.14 -3.50 -8.98
CA GLU A 97 -4.87 -4.12 -9.33
C GLU A 97 -3.73 -3.11 -9.26
N ILE A 98 -2.64 -3.44 -8.57
CA ILE A 98 -1.42 -2.63 -8.61
C ILE A 98 -0.73 -2.83 -9.95
N ILE A 99 -0.66 -1.78 -10.76
CA ILE A 99 0.00 -1.81 -12.06
C ILE A 99 1.44 -1.27 -12.01
N GLU A 100 1.73 -0.38 -11.05
CA GLU A 100 3.04 0.25 -10.92
C GLU A 100 3.34 0.65 -9.47
N VAL A 101 4.63 0.73 -9.13
CA VAL A 101 5.13 1.30 -7.87
C VAL A 101 6.04 2.45 -8.24
N LEU A 102 5.75 3.63 -7.71
CA LEU A 102 6.56 4.82 -7.89
C LEU A 102 7.87 4.63 -7.11
N GLU A 103 8.99 4.80 -7.80
CA GLU A 103 10.30 4.75 -7.17
C GLU A 103 10.51 6.01 -6.31
N ASP A 104 11.07 5.82 -5.12
CA ASP A 104 11.62 6.92 -4.34
C ASP A 104 12.85 7.44 -5.11
N GLU A 105 12.76 8.56 -5.81
CA GLU A 105 13.92 9.21 -6.46
C GLU A 105 15.03 9.63 -5.44
N ASN A 106 14.83 9.43 -4.14
CA ASN A 106 15.79 9.74 -3.08
C ASN A 106 16.15 8.51 -2.22
N LYS A 107 16.84 7.54 -2.82
CA LYS A 107 17.76 6.65 -2.10
C LYS A 107 19.09 6.56 -2.87
N GLN A 108 19.84 7.65 -2.86
CA GLN A 108 21.27 7.61 -3.14
C GLN A 108 21.99 7.28 -1.83
N ASP A 109 22.79 6.22 -1.86
CA ASP A 109 23.60 5.67 -0.77
C ASP A 109 24.49 6.69 -0.05
#